data_AF-A0A2E4XKR7-F1
#
_entry.id   AF-A0A2E4XKR7-F1
#
_cell.length_a   1.000
_cell.length_b   1.000
_cell.length_c   1.000
_cell.angle_alpha   90.00
_cell.angle_beta   90.00
_cell.angle_gamma   90.00
#
_symmetry.space_group_name_H-M   'P 1'
#
loop_
_entity.id
_entity.type
_entity.pdbx_description
1 polymer ?
#
loop_
_entity_poly.entity_id
_entity_poly.type
_entity_poly.pdbx_seq_one_letter_code
_entity_poly.pdbx_strand_id
1 'polypeptide(L)'
;MQNDENLDQQYSLVTQFATNLMTQPNAITTEDLTELKEFFTEDQLIELSLDVMKWNYQKVSVALGTDREIREGELSELHFDENGKWSFN
;
A
#
# COMPACT_ATOMS: atom_id res chain seq x y z
N MET A 1 12.89 12.41 -19.92
CA MET A 1 13.89 11.34 -19.91
C MET A 1 14.41 11.10 -18.50
N GLN A 2 15.31 11.92 -17.94
CA GLN A 2 15.85 11.64 -16.58
C GLN A 2 14.81 11.73 -15.44
N ASN A 3 13.80 12.60 -15.58
CA ASN A 3 12.67 12.65 -14.63
C ASN A 3 11.73 11.44 -14.75
N ASP A 4 11.62 10.85 -15.95
CA ASP A 4 10.73 9.72 -16.19
C ASP A 4 11.37 8.42 -15.67
N GLU A 5 12.69 8.27 -15.86
CA GLU A 5 13.48 7.15 -15.33
C GLU A 5 13.46 7.10 -13.80
N ASN A 6 13.58 8.26 -13.13
CA ASN A 6 13.47 8.34 -11.67
C ASN A 6 12.06 7.98 -11.18
N LEU A 7 11.02 8.34 -11.94
CA LEU A 7 9.63 8.02 -11.61
C LEU A 7 9.38 6.51 -11.73
N ASP A 8 9.87 5.88 -12.80
CA ASP A 8 9.76 4.44 -13.02
C ASP A 8 10.50 3.65 -11.93
N GLN A 9 11.69 4.11 -11.52
CA GLN A 9 12.44 3.52 -10.41
C GLN A 9 11.67 3.65 -9.09
N GLN A 10 11.12 4.84 -8.81
CA GLN A 10 10.30 5.10 -7.61
C GLN A 10 9.10 4.15 -7.54
N TYR A 11 8.35 3.99 -8.64
CA TYR A 11 7.21 3.07 -8.70
C TYR A 11 7.62 1.60 -8.54
N SER A 12 8.73 1.20 -9.15
CA SER A 12 9.26 -0.15 -9.04
C SER A 12 9.58 -0.50 -7.59
N LEU A 13 10.31 0.37 -6.88
CA LEU A 13 10.69 0.16 -5.48
C LEU A 13 9.47 0.06 -4.55
N VAL A 14 8.50 0.96 -4.69
CA VAL A 14 7.26 0.94 -3.89
C VAL A 14 6.45 -0.32 -4.16
N THR A 15 6.32 -0.72 -5.42
CA THR A 15 5.56 -1.91 -5.81
C THR A 15 6.21 -3.18 -5.25
N GLN A 16 7.54 -3.26 -5.32
CA GLN A 16 8.29 -4.38 -4.75
C GLN A 16 8.15 -4.44 -3.23
N PHE A 17 8.30 -3.30 -2.55
CA PHE A 17 8.12 -3.21 -1.10
C PHE A 17 6.71 -3.64 -0.67
N ALA A 18 5.67 -3.09 -1.30
CA ALA A 18 4.28 -3.44 -1.00
C ALA A 18 4.01 -4.94 -1.25
N THR A 19 4.53 -5.49 -2.35
CA THR A 19 4.41 -6.91 -2.68
C THR A 19 5.06 -7.79 -1.61
N ASN A 20 6.30 -7.48 -1.23
CA ASN A 20 7.04 -8.23 -0.22
C ASN A 20 6.35 -8.12 1.15
N LEU A 21 5.93 -6.92 1.55
CA LEU A 21 5.22 -6.70 2.81
C LEU A 21 3.91 -7.50 2.87
N MET A 22 3.19 -7.64 1.76
CA MET A 22 1.98 -8.47 1.68
C MET A 22 2.28 -9.97 1.70
N THR A 23 3.30 -10.44 0.98
CA THR A 23 3.42 -11.87 0.64
C THR A 23 4.55 -12.57 1.37
N GLN A 24 5.66 -11.88 1.62
CA GLN A 24 6.88 -12.44 2.18
C GLN A 24 7.66 -11.36 2.96
N PRO A 25 7.14 -10.84 4.08
CA PRO A 25 7.76 -9.71 4.80
C PRO A 25 9.18 -10.03 5.29
N ASN A 26 9.50 -11.30 5.51
CA ASN A 26 10.85 -11.76 5.87
C ASN A 26 11.89 -11.61 4.73
N ALA A 27 11.46 -11.30 3.51
CA ALA A 27 12.34 -11.06 2.36
C ALA A 27 12.76 -9.59 2.24
N ILE A 28 12.20 -8.68 3.04
CA ILE A 28 12.58 -7.25 3.04
C ILE A 28 13.95 -7.11 3.70
N THR A 29 14.90 -6.56 2.95
CA THR A 29 16.28 -6.35 3.39
C THR A 29 16.52 -4.91 3.85
N THR A 30 17.68 -4.64 4.44
CA THR A 30 18.06 -3.28 4.84
C THR A 30 18.41 -2.42 3.63
N GLU A 31 18.91 -3.08 2.57
CA GLU A 31 19.22 -2.50 1.28
C GLU A 31 17.95 -1.96 0.61
N ASP A 32 16.87 -2.75 0.56
CA ASP A 32 15.57 -2.32 0.03
C ASP A 32 15.06 -1.03 0.72
N LEU A 33 15.22 -0.96 2.05
CA LEU A 33 14.82 0.21 2.84
C LEU A 33 15.73 1.42 2.62
N THR A 34 16.99 1.20 2.25
CA THR A 34 17.94 2.28 1.97
C THR A 34 17.59 2.94 0.64
N GLU A 35 17.32 2.15 -0.39
CA GLU A 35 16.92 2.66 -1.71
C GLU A 35 15.59 3.42 -1.65
N LEU A 36 14.61 2.93 -0.87
CA LEU A 36 13.34 3.64 -0.64
C LEU A 36 13.54 5.01 0.01
N LYS A 37 14.48 5.14 0.96
CA LYS A 37 14.75 6.39 1.65
C LYS A 37 15.41 7.46 0.77
N GLU A 38 15.87 7.10 -0.43
CA GLU A 38 16.33 8.08 -1.43
C GLU A 38 15.16 8.86 -2.04
N PHE A 39 13.97 8.26 -2.08
CA PHE A 39 12.77 8.82 -2.72
C PHE A 39 11.66 9.21 -1.74
N PHE A 40 11.65 8.62 -0.54
CA PHE A 40 10.56 8.77 0.43
C PHE A 40 11.10 9.16 1.81
N THR A 41 10.32 10.01 2.49
CA THR A 41 10.53 10.30 3.90
C THR A 41 10.13 9.12 4.78
N GLU A 42 10.61 9.10 6.02
CA GLU A 42 10.23 8.08 7.00
C GLU A 42 8.71 8.04 7.24
N ASP A 43 8.06 9.21 7.34
CA ASP A 43 6.60 9.32 7.52
C ASP A 43 5.85 8.69 6.34
N GLN A 44 6.27 8.95 5.09
CA GLN A 44 5.66 8.34 3.90
C GLN A 44 5.83 6.82 3.86
N LEU A 45 6.97 6.31 4.32
CA LEU A 45 7.20 4.86 4.39
C LEU A 45 6.35 4.21 5.49
N ILE A 46 6.13 4.91 6.61
CA ILE A 46 5.20 4.49 7.66
C ILE A 46 3.77 4.47 7.10
N GLU A 47 3.32 5.52 6.43
CA GLU A 47 1.99 5.60 5.81
C GLU A 47 1.78 4.49 4.78
N LEU A 48 2.73 4.29 3.87
CA LEU A 48 2.69 3.19 2.88
C LEU A 48 2.58 1.82 3.57
N SER A 49 3.35 1.60 4.63
CA SER A 49 3.31 0.35 5.38
C SER A 49 1.95 0.13 6.05
N LEU A 50 1.38 1.19 6.64
CA LEU A 50 0.05 1.14 7.26
C LEU A 50 -1.04 0.88 6.22
N ASP A 51 -0.96 1.50 5.04
CA ASP A 51 -1.91 1.28 3.96
C ASP A 51 -1.85 -0.18 3.47
N VAL A 52 -0.66 -0.71 3.20
CA VAL A 52 -0.50 -2.12 2.79
C VAL A 52 -1.05 -3.07 3.86
N MET A 53 -0.74 -2.82 5.14
CA MET A 53 -1.21 -3.65 6.25
C MET A 53 -2.71 -3.53 6.48
N LYS A 54 -3.29 -2.34 6.27
CA LYS A 54 -4.74 -2.13 6.30
C LYS A 54 -5.40 -3.08 5.31
N TRP A 55 -4.92 -3.18 4.07
CA TRP A 55 -5.50 -4.06 3.06
C TRP A 55 -5.28 -5.56 3.32
N ASN A 56 -4.26 -5.94 4.09
CA ASN A 56 -4.05 -7.33 4.53
C ASN A 56 -5.20 -7.88 5.40
N TYR A 57 -6.09 -7.04 5.95
CA TYR A 57 -7.24 -7.51 6.73
C TYR A 57 -8.12 -8.50 5.98
N GLN A 58 -8.21 -8.38 4.65
CA GLN A 58 -9.00 -9.26 3.79
C GLN A 58 -8.57 -10.73 3.95
N LYS A 59 -7.27 -10.98 4.22
CA LYS A 59 -6.75 -12.34 4.41
C LYS A 59 -7.40 -13.07 5.59
N VAL A 60 -7.82 -12.34 6.62
CA VAL A 60 -8.51 -12.92 7.77
C VAL A 60 -9.87 -13.44 7.36
N SER A 61 -10.64 -12.65 6.61
CA SER A 61 -11.94 -13.07 6.09
C SER A 61 -11.82 -14.22 5.10
N VAL A 62 -10.81 -14.21 4.22
CA VAL A 62 -10.55 -15.30 3.27
C VAL A 62 -10.23 -16.59 4.03
N ALA A 63 -9.30 -16.52 4.99
CA ALA A 63 -8.83 -17.69 5.74
C ALA A 63 -9.94 -18.31 6.61
N LEU A 64 -10.84 -17.49 7.15
CA LEU A 64 -11.98 -17.94 7.94
C LEU A 64 -13.18 -18.35 7.06
N GLY A 65 -13.11 -18.16 5.75
CA GLY A 65 -14.24 -18.37 4.84
C GLY A 65 -15.44 -17.45 5.13
N THR A 66 -15.20 -16.33 5.81
CA THR A 66 -16.23 -15.36 6.18
C THR A 66 -16.32 -14.19 5.21
N ASP A 67 -15.52 -14.21 4.13
CA ASP A 67 -15.69 -13.24 3.07
C ASP A 67 -17.08 -13.35 2.45
N ARG A 68 -17.81 -12.26 2.57
CA ARG A 68 -19.00 -12.02 1.78
C ARG A 68 -18.52 -11.61 0.39
N GLU A 69 -19.03 -12.30 -0.64
CA GLU A 69 -18.91 -11.84 -2.02
C GLU A 69 -19.43 -10.39 -2.11
N ILE A 70 -18.54 -9.46 -2.46
CA ILE A 70 -18.90 -8.05 -2.63
C ILE A 70 -19.78 -7.97 -3.88
N ARG A 71 -21.04 -7.56 -3.69
CA ARG A 71 -21.97 -7.40 -4.82
C ARG A 71 -21.80 -6.04 -5.44
N GLU A 72 -22.11 -5.96 -6.74
CA GLU A 72 -22.14 -4.71 -7.46
C GLU A 72 -23.02 -3.69 -6.73
N GLY A 73 -22.48 -2.49 -6.44
CA GLY A 73 -23.16 -1.43 -5.68
C GLY A 73 -22.98 -1.48 -4.16
N GLU A 74 -22.26 -2.46 -3.59
CA GLU A 74 -21.97 -2.52 -2.14
C GLU A 74 -20.67 -1.81 -1.73
N LEU A 75 -19.87 -1.37 -2.71
CA LEU A 75 -18.68 -0.57 -2.49
C LEU A 75 -19.03 0.91 -2.56
N SER A 76 -18.91 1.62 -1.43
CA SER A 76 -18.84 3.08 -1.42
C SER A 76 -17.40 3.52 -1.59
N GLU A 77 -17.14 4.49 -2.46
CA GLU A 77 -15.82 5.11 -2.55
C GLU A 77 -15.53 5.90 -1.26
N LEU A 78 -14.36 5.64 -0.69
CA LEU A 78 -13.83 6.42 0.43
C LEU A 78 -13.30 7.74 -0.12
N HIS A 79 -13.91 8.85 0.28
CA HIS A 79 -13.52 10.19 -0.14
C HIS A 79 -12.81 10.92 1.00
N PHE A 80 -11.71 11.60 0.69
CA PHE A 80 -11.03 12.53 1.60
C PHE A 80 -11.22 13.95 1.09
N ASP A 81 -11.68 14.86 1.95
CA ASP A 81 -11.76 16.27 1.61
C ASP A 81 -10.39 16.97 1.71
N GLU A 82 -10.37 18.24 1.30
CA GLU A 82 -9.17 19.10 1.34
C GLU A 82 -8.57 19.31 2.75
N ASN A 83 -9.31 18.97 3.80
CA ASN A 83 -8.87 19.04 5.20
C ASN A 83 -8.51 17.66 5.76
N GLY A 84 -8.49 16.62 4.93
CA GLY A 84 -8.20 15.23 5.32
C GLY A 84 -9.34 14.55 6.07
N LYS A 85 -10.55 15.12 6.08
CA LYS A 85 -11.72 14.49 6.68
C LYS A 85 -12.30 13.46 5.70
N TRP A 86 -12.55 12.26 6.20
CA TRP A 86 -13.06 11.15 5.41
C TRP A 86 -14.60 11.06 5.43
N SER A 87 -15.19 10.61 4.33
CA SER A 87 -16.62 10.30 4.19
C SER A 87 -16.87 9.15 3.21
N PHE A 88 -18.05 8.52 3.33
CA PHE A 88 -18.58 7.59 2.34
C PHE A 88 -19.65 8.30 1.49
N ASN A 89 -19.66 8.05 0.18
CA ASN A 89 -20.81 8.37 -0.68
C ASN A 89 -21.92 7.33 -0.52
#